data_AF-A0A835RB19-F1
#
_entry.id   AF-A0A835RB19-F1
#
_cell.length_a   1.000
_cell.length_b   1.000
_cell.length_c   1.000
_cell.angle_alpha   90.00
_cell.angle_beta   90.00
_cell.angle_gamma   90.00
#
_symmetry.space_group_name_H-M   'P 1'
#
loop_
_entity.id
_entity.type
_entity.pdbx_description
1 polymer ?
#
loop_
_entity_poly.entity_id
_entity_poly.type
_entity_poly.pdbx_seq_one_letter_code
_entity_poly.pdbx_strand_id
1 'polypeptide(L)'
;MVDLVACPAEESSEQRETAAGWSRKLEWPGFSPWGFSDDVTDDVRALLRRYKEGWSMRTASAEEADDPSSSGGVGEGGEGVGHTGIFLTWKEQPVVWTSA
;
A
#
# COMPACT_ATOMS: atom_id res chain seq x y z
N MET A 1 -7.68 6.20 21.18
CA MET A 1 -6.40 6.47 21.91
C MET A 1 -6.36 5.79 23.26
N VAL A 2 -7.37 5.95 24.13
CA VAL A 2 -7.40 5.25 25.43
C VAL A 2 -7.28 3.73 25.23
N ASP A 3 -7.93 3.19 24.19
CA ASP A 3 -7.84 1.78 23.83
C ASP A 3 -6.39 1.31 23.62
N LEU A 4 -5.63 1.98 22.74
CA LEU A 4 -4.25 1.63 22.43
C LEU A 4 -3.26 1.81 23.60
N VAL A 5 -3.53 2.75 24.52
CA VAL A 5 -2.56 3.16 25.54
C VAL A 5 -2.86 2.55 26.91
N ALA A 6 -4.13 2.28 27.21
CA ALA A 6 -4.58 1.88 28.54
C ALA A 6 -5.28 0.51 28.59
N CYS A 7 -5.66 -0.08 27.46
CA CYS A 7 -6.22 -1.43 27.41
C CYS A 7 -5.11 -2.47 27.07
N PRO A 8 -5.26 -3.73 27.50
CA PRO A 8 -4.43 -4.83 27.02
C PRO A 8 -4.48 -4.95 25.50
N ALA A 9 -3.35 -5.32 24.89
CA ALA A 9 -3.25 -5.42 23.43
C ALA A 9 -4.24 -6.44 22.83
N GLU A 10 -4.60 -7.48 23.58
CA GLU A 10 -5.48 -8.56 23.16
C GLU A 10 -6.95 -8.11 23.04
N GLU A 11 -7.32 -7.06 23.77
CA GLU A 11 -8.67 -6.51 23.81
C GLU A 11 -8.84 -5.28 22.90
N SER A 12 -7.73 -4.76 22.38
CA SER A 12 -7.73 -3.55 21.55
C SER A 12 -8.24 -3.83 20.15
N SER A 13 -9.22 -3.04 19.72
CA SER A 13 -9.75 -3.06 18.35
C SER A 13 -9.14 -1.97 17.46
N GLU A 14 -8.30 -1.08 18.02
CA GLU A 14 -7.66 0.01 17.31
C GLU A 14 -6.27 -0.36 16.71
N GLN A 15 -5.80 -1.61 16.90
CA GLN A 15 -4.48 -2.05 16.41
C GLN A 15 -4.45 -2.22 14.89
N ARG A 16 -4.00 -1.18 14.21
CA ARG A 16 -3.72 -1.20 12.78
C ARG A 16 -2.36 -1.81 12.51
N GLU A 17 -2.28 -2.62 11.47
CA GLU A 17 -1.02 -3.10 10.91
C GLU A 17 -0.62 -2.32 9.66
N THR A 18 0.65 -2.43 9.29
CA THR A 18 1.16 -1.87 8.05
C THR A 18 0.62 -2.63 6.84
N ALA A 19 0.68 -2.02 5.66
CA ALA A 19 0.36 -2.71 4.40
C ALA A 19 1.14 -4.02 4.25
N ALA A 20 2.44 -4.01 4.55
CA ALA A 20 3.30 -5.19 4.50
C ALA A 20 2.86 -6.32 5.46
N GLY A 21 2.36 -5.96 6.66
CA GLY A 21 1.80 -6.92 7.60
C GLY A 21 0.56 -7.62 7.04
N TRP A 22 -0.36 -6.82 6.48
CA TRP A 22 -1.58 -7.34 5.85
C TRP A 22 -1.32 -8.13 4.58
N SER A 23 -0.44 -7.67 3.67
CA SER A 23 -0.07 -8.41 2.46
C SER A 23 0.43 -9.82 2.79
N ARG A 24 1.37 -9.94 3.74
CA ARG A 24 1.89 -11.24 4.19
C ARG A 24 0.80 -12.14 4.77
N LYS A 25 -0.17 -11.57 5.49
CA LYS A 25 -1.31 -12.31 6.04
C LYS A 25 -2.30 -12.77 4.98
N LEU A 26 -2.48 -12.00 3.91
CA LEU A 26 -3.35 -12.34 2.78
C LEU A 26 -2.70 -13.40 1.87
N GLU A 27 -1.38 -13.37 1.71
CA GLU A 27 -0.64 -14.40 0.97
C GLU A 27 -0.73 -15.77 1.65
N TRP A 28 -0.78 -15.82 2.99
CA TRP A 28 -0.82 -17.07 3.75
C TRP A 28 -1.94 -18.06 3.36
N PRO A 29 -3.22 -17.64 3.25
CA PRO A 29 -4.30 -18.50 2.74
C PRO A 29 -4.30 -18.66 1.22
N GLY A 30 -3.33 -18.09 0.50
CA GLY A 30 -3.21 -18.18 -0.95
C GLY A 30 -3.92 -17.07 -1.74
N PHE A 31 -4.22 -15.90 -1.15
CA PHE A 31 -4.64 -14.75 -1.95
C PHE A 31 -3.45 -14.22 -2.76
N SER A 32 -3.67 -14.03 -4.06
CA SER A 32 -2.71 -13.36 -4.93
C SER A 32 -3.10 -11.89 -5.06
N PRO A 33 -2.17 -10.95 -4.85
CA PRO A 33 -2.47 -9.54 -5.01
C PRO A 33 -2.74 -9.17 -6.48
N TRP A 34 -3.73 -8.29 -6.73
CA TRP A 34 -4.04 -7.77 -8.07
C TRP A 34 -3.74 -6.27 -8.16
N GLY A 35 -3.22 -5.85 -9.32
CA GLY A 35 -2.99 -4.44 -9.63
C GLY A 35 -4.30 -3.73 -9.97
N PHE A 36 -4.47 -2.50 -9.48
CA PHE A 36 -5.55 -1.63 -9.94
C PHE A 36 -5.32 -1.20 -11.39
N SER A 37 -6.39 -1.03 -12.16
CA SER A 37 -6.30 -0.50 -13.53
C SER A 37 -5.94 0.99 -13.53
N ASP A 38 -5.50 1.48 -14.69
CA ASP A 38 -5.24 2.90 -14.91
C ASP A 38 -6.51 3.75 -14.75
N ASP A 39 -7.68 3.23 -15.17
CA ASP A 39 -8.97 3.91 -15.00
C ASP A 39 -9.29 4.15 -13.52
N VAL A 40 -9.13 3.13 -12.67
CA VAL A 40 -9.34 3.25 -11.21
C VAL A 40 -8.37 4.25 -10.63
N THR A 41 -7.12 4.21 -11.09
CA THR A 41 -6.08 5.13 -10.66
C THR A 41 -6.42 6.59 -11.05
N ASP A 42 -6.94 6.82 -12.25
CA ASP A 42 -7.40 8.13 -12.70
C ASP A 42 -8.64 8.61 -11.93
N ASP A 43 -9.58 7.72 -11.63
CA ASP A 43 -10.74 8.03 -10.80
C ASP A 43 -10.33 8.44 -9.38
N VAL A 44 -9.35 7.76 -8.78
CA VAL A 44 -8.79 8.14 -7.47
C VAL A 44 -8.14 9.52 -7.55
N ARG A 45 -7.33 9.79 -8.58
CA ARG A 45 -6.74 11.14 -8.78
C ARG A 45 -7.82 12.20 -8.95
N ALA A 46 -8.87 11.91 -9.71
CA ALA A 46 -10.00 12.81 -9.94
C ALA A 46 -10.79 13.06 -8.65
N LEU A 47 -10.89 12.06 -7.76
CA LEU A 47 -11.49 12.20 -6.43
C LEU A 47 -10.65 13.13 -5.55
N LEU A 48 -9.35 12.90 -5.45
CA LEU A 48 -8.47 13.68 -4.57
C LEU A 48 -8.40 15.17 -4.95
N ARG A 49 -8.48 15.49 -6.25
CA ARG A 49 -8.54 16.89 -6.75
C ARG A 49 -9.77 17.68 -6.26
N ARG A 50 -10.81 17.03 -5.76
CA ARG A 50 -12.02 17.68 -5.22
C ARG A 50 -11.88 18.09 -3.75
N TYR A 51 -10.86 17.57 -3.06
CA TYR A 51 -10.60 17.85 -1.65
C TYR A 51 -9.48 18.88 -1.49
N LYS A 52 -9.23 19.25 -0.24
CA LYS A 52 -8.17 20.19 0.13
C LYS A 52 -6.82 19.74 -0.44
N GLU A 53 -6.03 20.69 -0.91
CA GLU A 53 -4.64 20.47 -1.32
C GLU A 53 -3.82 19.74 -0.25
N GLY A 54 -2.94 18.86 -0.70
CA GLY A 54 -2.12 18.00 0.16
C GLY A 54 -2.49 16.52 0.11
N TRP A 55 -3.64 16.14 -0.47
CA TRP A 55 -3.93 14.75 -0.80
C TRP A 55 -3.23 14.32 -2.09
N SER A 56 -2.54 13.18 -2.08
CA SER A 56 -1.99 12.52 -3.27
C SER A 56 -2.11 11.00 -3.15
N MET A 57 -1.71 10.26 -4.18
CA MET A 57 -1.67 8.79 -4.16
C MET A 57 -0.31 8.30 -4.66
N ARG A 58 0.18 7.19 -4.10
CA ARG A 58 1.36 6.45 -4.60
C ARG A 58 1.03 4.97 -4.75
N THR A 59 1.55 4.32 -5.77
CA THR A 59 1.48 2.86 -5.88
C THR A 59 2.54 2.25 -4.97
N ALA A 60 2.24 1.11 -4.35
CA ALA A 60 3.13 0.47 -3.38
C ALA A 60 4.40 -0.15 -4.00
N SER A 61 4.49 -0.21 -5.34
CA SER A 61 5.61 -0.78 -6.11
C SER A 61 6.57 0.27 -6.69
N ALA A 62 6.23 1.56 -6.67
CA ALA A 62 6.93 2.56 -7.50
C ALA A 62 8.16 3.26 -6.88
N GLU A 63 8.83 2.66 -5.88
CA GLU A 63 9.99 3.30 -5.23
C GLU A 63 11.18 2.35 -4.99
N GLU A 64 11.61 1.64 -6.04
CA GLU A 64 12.98 1.06 -6.14
C GLU A 64 13.52 1.33 -7.57
N ALA A 65 13.38 2.56 -8.07
CA ALA A 65 13.83 2.92 -9.41
C ALA A 65 14.73 4.18 -9.40
N ASP A 66 15.72 4.22 -8.51
CA ASP A 66 16.78 5.22 -8.52
C ASP A 66 18.18 4.61 -8.25
N ASP A 67 18.39 3.31 -8.53
CA ASP A 67 19.73 2.70 -8.60
C ASP A 67 20.04 2.17 -10.03
N PRO A 68 20.83 2.90 -10.85
CA PRO A 68 21.18 2.50 -12.20
C PRO A 68 22.28 1.41 -12.28
N SER A 69 22.61 0.71 -11.18
CA SER A 69 23.68 -0.32 -11.18
C SER A 69 23.21 -1.75 -10.92
N SER A 70 21.91 -2.01 -10.68
CA SER A 70 21.41 -3.39 -10.64
C SER A 70 21.14 -3.92 -12.05
N SER A 71 22.17 -4.58 -12.59
CA SER A 71 22.15 -5.38 -13.81
C SER A 71 20.91 -6.27 -13.91
N GLY A 72 20.20 -6.17 -15.03
CA GLY A 72 19.02 -6.94 -15.34
C GLY A 72 19.21 -8.45 -15.24
N GLY A 73 18.31 -9.10 -14.51
CA GLY A 73 18.00 -10.51 -14.64
C GLY A 73 16.71 -10.67 -15.43
N VAL A 74 16.83 -11.05 -16.70
CA VAL A 74 15.69 -11.59 -17.47
C VAL A 74 15.43 -12.98 -16.92
N GLY A 75 14.47 -13.10 -16.01
CA GLY A 75 13.98 -14.36 -15.49
C GLY A 75 12.46 -14.42 -15.64
N GLU A 76 11.99 -15.18 -16.63
CA GLU A 76 10.61 -15.64 -16.67
C GLU A 76 10.30 -16.40 -15.36
N GLY A 77 9.34 -15.92 -14.56
CA GLY A 77 8.67 -16.74 -13.54
C GLY A 77 8.99 -16.50 -12.06
N GLY A 78 9.21 -15.27 -11.60
CA GLY A 78 9.29 -14.99 -10.15
C GLY A 78 9.16 -13.52 -9.82
N GLU A 79 7.92 -13.06 -9.63
CA GLU A 79 7.58 -11.70 -9.21
C GLU A 79 8.32 -11.34 -7.93
N GLY A 80 9.15 -10.29 -7.97
CA GLY A 80 9.57 -9.63 -6.75
C GLY A 80 8.32 -9.24 -5.98
N VAL A 81 8.20 -9.66 -4.71
CA VAL A 81 7.03 -9.39 -3.86
C VAL A 81 7.03 -7.91 -3.49
N GLY A 82 6.78 -7.06 -4.49
CA GLY A 82 6.36 -5.70 -4.31
C GLY A 82 4.95 -5.77 -3.74
N HIS A 83 4.74 -5.15 -2.59
CA HIS A 83 3.41 -4.99 -2.03
C HIS A 83 2.52 -4.34 -3.10
N THR A 84 1.41 -4.98 -3.45
CA THR A 84 0.47 -4.38 -4.40
C THR A 84 -0.51 -3.50 -3.66
N GLY A 85 -1.04 -2.52 -4.38
CA GLY A 85 -2.01 -1.58 -3.86
C GLY A 85 -1.59 -0.13 -3.99
N ILE A 86 -2.45 0.73 -3.47
CA ILE A 86 -2.33 2.19 -3.53
C ILE A 86 -2.30 2.72 -2.11
N PHE A 87 -1.42 3.66 -1.83
CA PHE A 87 -1.49 4.50 -0.65
C PHE A 87 -2.11 5.84 -1.00
N LEU A 88 -3.06 6.28 -0.18
CA LEU A 88 -3.43 7.69 -0.12
C LEU A 88 -2.48 8.37 0.86
N THR A 89 -1.89 9.47 0.42
CA THR A 89 -0.97 10.25 1.24
C THR A 89 -1.54 11.62 1.55
N TRP A 90 -1.23 12.11 2.73
CA TRP A 90 -1.49 13.48 3.16
C TRP A 90 -0.14 14.17 3.40
N LYS A 91 0.18 15.18 2.58
CA LYS A 91 1.48 15.87 2.58
C LYS A 91 2.65 14.87 2.51
N GLU A 92 2.60 13.99 1.52
CA GLU A 92 3.57 12.91 1.28
C GLU A 92 3.63 11.80 2.34
N GLN A 93 2.80 11.86 3.40
CA GLN A 93 2.74 10.82 4.43
C GLN A 93 1.64 9.79 4.12
N PRO A 94 1.95 8.49 3.99
CA PRO A 94 0.94 7.46 3.74
C PRO A 94 0.03 7.31 4.97
N VAL A 95 -1.28 7.45 4.76
CA VAL A 95 -2.28 7.41 5.85
C VAL A 95 -3.34 6.32 5.64
N VAL A 96 -3.58 5.91 4.39
CA VAL A 96 -4.54 4.85 4.04
C VAL A 96 -3.89 3.96 2.98
N TRP A 97 -4.06 2.65 3.12
CA TRP A 97 -3.67 1.65 2.13
C TRP A 97 -4.91 0.94 1.59
N THR A 98 -4.91 0.63 0.30
CA THR A 98 -5.94 -0.16 -0.38
C THR A 98 -5.29 -1.16 -1.32
N SER A 99 -5.81 -2.38 -1.36
CA SER A 99 -5.36 -3.50 -2.20
C SER A 99 -6.56 -4.24 -2.78
N ALA A 100 -6.32 -5.04 -3.82
CA ALA A 100 -7.29 -5.91 -4.48
C ALA A 100 -6.74 -7.33 -4.62
#